data_AF-S6BHY2-F1
#
_entry.id   AF-S6BHY2-F1
#
_cell.length_a   1.000
_cell.length_b   1.000
_cell.length_c   1.000
_cell.angle_alpha   90.00
_cell.angle_beta   90.00
_cell.angle_gamma   90.00
#
_symmetry.space_group_name_H-M   'P 1'
#
loop_
_entity.id
_entity.type
_entity.pdbx_description
1 polymer ?
#
loop_
_entity_poly.entity_id
_entity_poly.type
_entity_poly.pdbx_seq_one_letter_code
_entity_poly.pdbx_strand_id
1 'polypeptide(L)'
;MKKTEIHIEQGDALEHLMPFIEGKVFHVSRVSNWQSIKVAGEILPNKNGELETSFGSSSNYYFKNKGCVSVFDYRNIHEEKPQEHMHKCRPTKPLTPEEGIVIFILKEECYDKLALWDGWKQGDMRQMVVPHVEAGFPGTIELSQIEEALFVTMDETESTQLVKALRSLRNVQG
;
A
#
# COMPACT_ATOMS: atom_id res chain seq x y z
N MET A 1 -14.66 -7.60 9.89
CA MET A 1 -14.05 -6.52 9.09
C MET A 1 -15.14 -5.57 8.60
N LYS A 2 -15.03 -4.29 8.94
CA LYS A 2 -15.87 -3.21 8.41
C LYS A 2 -15.47 -2.87 6.96
N LYS A 3 -16.41 -2.43 6.12
CA LYS A 3 -16.13 -1.91 4.78
C LYS A 3 -16.53 -0.44 4.72
N THR A 4 -15.66 0.40 4.18
CA THR A 4 -15.93 1.82 3.92
C THR A 4 -15.53 2.15 2.49
N GLU A 5 -16.33 2.99 1.84
CA GLU A 5 -16.09 3.47 0.48
C GLU A 5 -15.73 4.95 0.55
N ILE A 6 -14.62 5.31 -0.08
CA ILE A 6 -14.08 6.66 -0.13
C ILE A 6 -13.94 7.04 -1.59
N HIS A 7 -14.51 8.18 -1.95
CA HIS A 7 -14.40 8.74 -3.29
C HIS A 7 -13.70 10.09 -3.20
N ILE A 8 -12.70 10.29 -4.06
CA ILE A 8 -11.85 11.48 -4.08
C ILE A 8 -12.08 12.20 -5.42
N GLU A 9 -12.84 13.29 -5.39
CA GLU A 9 -13.17 14.06 -6.60
C GLU A 9 -11.95 14.86 -7.11
N GLN A 10 -11.20 15.50 -6.20
CA GLN A 10 -10.01 16.28 -6.53
C GLN A 10 -9.09 16.43 -5.30
N GLY A 11 -7.80 16.64 -5.54
CA GLY A 11 -6.82 17.00 -4.51
C GLY A 11 -5.81 15.90 -4.22
N ASP A 12 -5.01 16.08 -3.16
CA ASP A 12 -4.03 15.08 -2.76
C ASP A 12 -4.74 13.90 -2.10
N ALA A 13 -4.63 12.71 -2.71
CA ALA A 13 -5.28 11.52 -2.22
C ALA A 13 -4.79 11.11 -0.81
N LEU A 14 -3.53 11.37 -0.48
CA LEU A 14 -3.00 11.05 0.85
C LEU A 14 -3.67 11.94 1.90
N GLU A 15 -3.82 13.24 1.65
CA GLU A 15 -4.49 14.17 2.58
C GLU A 15 -5.93 13.75 2.90
N HIS A 16 -6.67 13.29 1.89
CA HIS A 16 -8.04 12.79 2.06
C HIS A 16 -8.10 11.50 2.89
N LEU A 17 -7.04 10.68 2.82
CA LEU A 17 -6.98 9.40 3.51
C LEU A 17 -6.41 9.51 4.92
N MET A 18 -5.64 10.55 5.23
CA MET A 18 -5.01 10.74 6.55
C MET A 18 -5.98 10.53 7.73
N PRO A 19 -7.21 11.08 7.75
CA PRO A 19 -8.15 10.86 8.85
C PRO A 19 -8.51 9.40 9.13
N PHE A 20 -8.29 8.50 8.17
CA PHE A 20 -8.61 7.08 8.27
C PHE A 20 -7.40 6.19 8.58
N ILE A 21 -6.19 6.65 8.26
CA ILE A 21 -4.96 5.84 8.32
C ILE A 21 -3.95 6.33 9.36
N GLU A 22 -4.12 7.55 9.86
CA GLU A 22 -3.30 8.09 10.93
C GLU A 22 -3.41 7.25 12.21
N GLY A 23 -2.28 6.93 12.83
CA GLY A 23 -2.25 6.08 14.03
C GLY A 23 -2.45 4.59 13.75
N LYS A 24 -2.56 4.18 12.47
CA LYS A 24 -2.90 2.80 12.09
C LYS A 24 -1.77 2.09 11.36
N VAL A 25 -1.86 0.76 11.31
CA VAL A 25 -1.03 -0.10 10.46
C VAL A 25 -1.88 -0.67 9.35
N PHE A 26 -1.42 -0.60 8.11
CA PHE A 26 -2.26 -0.99 6.97
C PHE A 26 -1.50 -1.54 5.77
N HIS A 27 -2.18 -2.41 5.02
CA HIS A 27 -1.71 -2.89 3.72
C HIS A 27 -2.48 -2.21 2.60
N VAL A 28 -1.83 -1.93 1.47
CA VAL A 28 -2.48 -1.35 0.28
C VAL A 28 -2.42 -2.35 -0.89
N SER A 29 -3.58 -2.66 -1.44
CA SER A 29 -3.74 -3.44 -2.67
C SER A 29 -4.54 -2.69 -3.73
N ARG A 30 -4.55 -3.18 -4.98
CA ARG A 30 -5.50 -2.73 -6.01
C ARG A 30 -6.89 -3.30 -5.75
N VAL A 31 -7.94 -2.61 -6.19
CA VAL A 31 -9.31 -3.12 -6.12
C VAL A 31 -9.47 -4.40 -6.93
N SER A 32 -8.79 -4.50 -8.08
CA SER A 32 -8.77 -5.72 -8.89
C SER A 32 -8.30 -6.98 -8.12
N ASN A 33 -7.43 -6.83 -7.11
CA ASN A 33 -6.97 -7.94 -6.27
C ASN A 33 -7.95 -8.35 -5.17
N TRP A 34 -8.97 -7.55 -4.88
CA TRP A 34 -9.89 -7.77 -3.75
C TRP A 34 -10.59 -9.13 -3.83
N GLN A 35 -11.09 -9.51 -5.01
CA GLN A 35 -11.82 -10.77 -5.15
C GLN A 35 -10.93 -11.98 -4.85
N SER A 36 -9.69 -11.97 -5.32
CA SER A 36 -8.70 -13.04 -5.05
C SER A 36 -8.35 -13.11 -3.56
N ILE A 37 -8.09 -11.97 -2.92
CA ILE A 37 -7.85 -11.88 -1.47
C ILE A 37 -9.04 -12.41 -0.67
N LYS A 38 -10.26 -12.02 -1.07
CA LYS A 38 -11.50 -12.46 -0.42
C LYS A 38 -11.71 -13.97 -0.53
N VAL A 39 -11.44 -14.55 -1.70
CA VAL A 39 -11.55 -16.01 -1.92
C VAL A 39 -10.50 -16.77 -1.11
N ALA A 40 -9.26 -16.27 -1.06
CA ALA A 40 -8.21 -16.86 -0.26
C ALA A 40 -8.47 -16.73 1.26
N GLY A 41 -9.18 -15.68 1.67
CA GLY A 41 -9.41 -15.38 3.08
C GLY A 41 -8.21 -14.69 3.76
N GLU A 42 -7.16 -14.38 3.00
CA GLU A 42 -5.90 -13.84 3.51
C GLU A 42 -5.15 -13.03 2.44
N ILE A 43 -4.27 -12.15 2.91
CA ILE A 43 -3.28 -11.44 2.11
C ILE A 43 -1.99 -12.23 2.17
N LEU A 44 -1.53 -12.71 1.03
CA LEU A 44 -0.35 -13.56 0.91
C LEU A 44 0.93 -12.73 0.76
N PRO A 45 2.05 -13.14 1.37
CA PRO A 45 3.35 -12.56 1.09
C PRO A 45 3.75 -12.92 -0.34
N ASN A 46 4.20 -11.94 -1.14
CA ASN A 46 4.59 -12.19 -2.53
C ASN A 46 6.01 -12.76 -2.66
N LYS A 47 6.32 -13.85 -1.93
CA LYS A 47 7.68 -14.42 -1.80
C LYS A 47 8.29 -14.76 -3.17
N ASN A 48 7.50 -15.41 -4.03
CA ASN A 48 7.97 -15.91 -5.32
C ASN A 48 7.84 -14.88 -6.45
N GLY A 49 7.23 -13.72 -6.19
CA GLY A 49 6.96 -12.72 -7.23
C GLY A 49 5.82 -13.09 -8.18
N GLU A 50 5.08 -14.15 -7.90
CA GLU A 50 3.97 -14.64 -8.73
C GLU A 50 2.69 -13.82 -8.53
N LEU A 51 2.57 -13.10 -7.40
CA LEU A 51 1.43 -12.24 -7.15
C LEU A 51 1.62 -10.88 -7.83
N GLU A 52 0.54 -10.34 -8.37
CA GLU A 52 0.52 -8.97 -8.86
C GLU A 52 0.80 -7.99 -7.73
N THR A 53 1.68 -7.01 -7.97
CA THR A 53 2.07 -6.02 -6.97
C THR A 53 1.46 -4.66 -7.28
N SER A 54 0.97 -3.98 -6.24
CA SER A 54 0.41 -2.63 -6.35
C SER A 54 1.49 -1.57 -6.59
N PHE A 55 2.71 -1.79 -6.11
CA PHE A 55 3.79 -0.80 -6.10
C PHE A 55 4.91 -1.05 -7.13
N GLY A 56 4.78 -2.10 -7.95
CA GLY A 56 5.77 -2.55 -8.93
C GLY A 56 6.58 -3.77 -8.46
N SER A 57 7.14 -4.52 -9.41
CA SER A 57 7.78 -5.82 -9.16
C SER A 57 9.30 -5.69 -8.97
N SER A 58 9.75 -4.98 -7.94
CA SER A 58 11.16 -5.09 -7.56
C SER A 58 11.42 -6.43 -6.85
N SER A 59 12.45 -7.15 -7.29
CA SER A 59 12.87 -8.42 -6.67
C SER A 59 13.59 -8.22 -5.33
N ASN A 60 13.97 -6.99 -4.98
CA ASN A 60 14.84 -6.69 -3.84
C ASN A 60 14.11 -6.11 -2.61
N TYR A 61 12.78 -6.22 -2.48
CA TYR A 61 12.08 -5.72 -1.28
C TYR A 61 12.41 -6.56 -0.04
N TYR A 62 12.83 -5.90 1.04
CA TYR A 62 13.29 -6.51 2.28
C TYR A 62 12.26 -7.45 2.90
N PHE A 63 11.04 -6.95 3.16
CA PHE A 63 10.00 -7.72 3.83
C PHE A 63 9.47 -8.87 2.96
N LYS A 64 9.38 -8.68 1.64
CA LYS A 64 9.09 -9.77 0.69
C LYS A 64 10.09 -10.92 0.83
N ASN A 65 11.38 -10.61 0.88
CA ASN A 65 12.44 -11.62 0.97
C ASN A 65 12.50 -12.31 2.35
N LYS A 66 11.94 -11.69 3.38
CA LYS A 66 11.71 -12.29 4.70
C LYS A 66 10.42 -13.10 4.78
N GLY A 67 9.63 -13.11 3.71
CA GLY A 67 8.37 -13.82 3.67
C GLY A 67 7.26 -13.13 4.46
N CYS A 68 7.34 -11.82 4.59
CA CYS A 68 6.33 -10.98 5.22
C CYS A 68 5.43 -10.32 4.17
N VAL A 69 4.23 -9.93 4.59
CA VAL A 69 3.43 -8.93 3.89
C VAL A 69 3.91 -7.54 4.32
N SER A 70 4.29 -6.69 3.37
CA SER A 70 4.64 -5.29 3.65
C SER A 70 3.40 -4.51 4.08
N VAL A 71 3.53 -3.76 5.16
CA VAL A 71 2.51 -2.83 5.68
C VAL A 71 3.13 -1.47 5.94
N PHE A 72 2.31 -0.43 5.86
CA PHE A 72 2.65 0.90 6.34
C PHE A 72 2.34 0.98 7.83
N ASP A 73 3.25 1.56 8.62
CA ASP A 73 3.11 1.75 10.06
C ASP A 73 3.07 3.25 10.37
N TYR A 74 1.85 3.79 10.54
CA TYR A 74 1.59 5.23 10.75
C TYR A 74 1.27 5.54 12.22
N ARG A 75 1.58 4.62 13.15
CA ARG A 75 1.32 4.81 14.59
C ARG A 75 2.05 6.04 15.16
N ASN A 76 3.26 6.30 14.69
CA ASN A 76 4.12 7.39 15.15
C ASN A 76 4.37 8.43 14.04
N ILE A 77 3.43 8.61 13.11
CA ILE A 77 3.66 9.39 11.88
C ILE A 77 4.03 10.86 12.11
N HIS A 78 3.74 11.41 13.29
CA HIS A 78 4.06 12.80 13.68
C HIS A 78 5.46 12.98 14.25
N GLU A 79 6.20 11.90 14.48
CA GLU A 79 7.62 12.04 14.81
C GLU A 79 8.40 12.57 13.59
N GLU A 80 9.47 13.32 13.85
CA GLU A 80 10.29 14.00 12.83
C GLU A 80 10.73 13.04 11.71
N LYS A 81 11.26 11.86 12.07
CA LYS A 81 11.80 10.89 11.11
C LYS A 81 10.71 10.24 10.24
N PRO A 82 9.59 9.73 10.79
CA PRO A 82 8.44 9.30 10.00
C PRO A 82 7.93 10.36 9.01
N GLN A 83 7.77 11.62 9.41
CA GLN A 83 7.30 12.67 8.50
C GLN A 83 8.20 12.85 7.27
N GLU A 84 9.52 12.85 7.46
CA GLU A 84 10.48 12.94 6.35
C GLU A 84 10.36 11.78 5.34
N HIS A 85 9.92 10.61 5.79
CA HIS A 85 9.83 9.39 4.99
C HIS A 85 8.43 9.14 4.42
N MET A 86 7.38 9.65 5.08
CA MET A 86 5.98 9.53 4.66
C MET A 86 5.78 10.03 3.23
N HIS A 87 6.28 11.23 2.92
CA HIS A 87 6.14 11.82 1.58
C HIS A 87 6.86 11.03 0.48
N LYS A 88 7.80 10.16 0.85
CA LYS A 88 8.56 9.32 -0.09
C LYS A 88 7.91 7.96 -0.33
N CYS A 89 7.12 7.45 0.63
CA CYS A 89 6.55 6.10 0.58
C CYS A 89 5.31 5.98 -0.32
N ARG A 90 4.63 7.12 -0.61
CA ARG A 90 3.53 7.27 -1.59
C ARG A 90 2.53 6.10 -1.57
N PRO A 91 1.82 5.84 -0.46
CA PRO A 91 0.91 4.70 -0.33
C PRO A 91 -0.25 4.75 -1.34
N THR A 92 -0.58 5.94 -1.84
CA THR A 92 -1.61 6.18 -2.86
C THR A 92 -1.11 6.04 -4.29
N LYS A 93 0.18 5.74 -4.53
CA LYS A 93 0.75 5.55 -5.87
C LYS A 93 -0.05 4.60 -6.79
N PRO A 94 -0.65 3.49 -6.29
CA PRO A 94 -1.41 2.59 -7.15
C PRO A 94 -2.80 3.11 -7.54
N LEU A 95 -3.30 4.17 -6.88
CA LEU A 95 -4.60 4.77 -7.15
C LEU A 95 -4.55 5.60 -8.44
N THR A 96 -5.40 5.25 -9.39
CA THR A 96 -5.62 6.03 -10.63
C THR A 96 -7.12 6.17 -10.87
N PRO A 97 -7.55 7.04 -11.81
CA PRO A 97 -8.98 7.12 -12.13
C PRO A 97 -9.56 5.84 -12.73
N GLU A 98 -8.73 4.96 -13.29
CA GLU A 98 -9.16 3.69 -13.90
C GLU A 98 -9.10 2.52 -12.93
N GLU A 99 -8.27 2.61 -11.89
CA GLU A 99 -8.04 1.54 -10.92
C GLU A 99 -8.00 2.11 -9.50
N GLY A 100 -8.97 1.68 -8.69
CA GLY A 100 -9.03 2.01 -7.27
C GLY A 100 -8.00 1.23 -6.44
N ILE A 101 -7.88 1.62 -5.17
CA ILE A 101 -7.11 0.86 -4.18
C ILE A 101 -8.00 0.35 -3.05
N VAL A 102 -7.55 -0.70 -2.38
CA VAL A 102 -8.11 -1.17 -1.11
C VAL A 102 -7.04 -1.05 -0.04
N ILE A 103 -7.38 -0.36 1.04
CA ILE A 103 -6.52 -0.21 2.22
C ILE A 103 -7.08 -1.11 3.32
N PHE A 104 -6.30 -2.09 3.73
CA PHE A 104 -6.65 -3.03 4.80
C PHE A 104 -6.03 -2.57 6.11
N ILE A 105 -6.84 -2.00 6.99
CA ILE A 105 -6.46 -1.57 8.34
C ILE A 105 -6.35 -2.78 9.24
N LEU A 106 -5.16 -3.03 9.77
CA LEU A 106 -4.88 -4.14 10.65
C LEU A 106 -5.44 -3.85 12.05
N LYS A 107 -5.99 -4.86 12.73
CA LYS A 107 -6.38 -4.72 14.13
C LYS A 107 -5.15 -4.47 15.01
N GLU A 108 -5.34 -3.68 16.07
CA GLU A 108 -4.27 -3.32 17.00
C GLU A 108 -3.67 -4.54 17.73
N GLU A 109 -4.45 -5.60 17.96
CA GLU A 109 -3.99 -6.88 18.54
C GLU A 109 -2.89 -7.58 17.72
N CYS A 110 -2.68 -7.14 16.48
CA CYS A 110 -1.67 -7.70 15.59
C CYS A 110 -0.36 -6.89 15.57
N TYR A 111 -0.30 -5.73 16.22
CA TYR A 111 0.83 -4.81 16.11
C TYR A 111 2.12 -5.35 16.74
N ASP A 112 2.02 -6.13 17.81
CA ASP A 112 3.19 -6.74 18.48
C ASP A 112 3.89 -7.80 17.63
N LYS A 113 3.24 -8.26 16.54
CA LYS A 113 3.79 -9.25 15.62
C LYS A 113 4.66 -8.61 14.52
N LEU A 114 4.66 -7.29 14.41
CA LEU A 114 5.31 -6.59 13.31
C LEU A 114 6.83 -6.64 13.40
N ALA A 115 7.47 -7.06 12.31
CA ALA A 115 8.89 -6.89 12.12
C ALA A 115 9.17 -5.45 11.66
N LEU A 116 9.97 -4.71 12.44
CA LEU A 116 10.31 -3.33 12.14
C LEU A 116 11.38 -3.23 11.04
N TRP A 117 11.43 -2.06 10.40
CA TRP A 117 12.36 -1.76 9.31
C TRP A 117 13.84 -1.84 9.73
N ASP A 118 14.16 -1.61 10.99
CA ASP A 118 15.54 -1.47 11.47
C ASP A 118 16.31 -2.81 11.46
N GLY A 119 15.61 -3.94 11.50
CA GLY A 119 16.18 -5.26 11.27
C GLY A 119 16.88 -5.40 9.91
N TRP A 120 16.51 -4.58 8.92
CA TRP A 120 17.19 -4.50 7.62
C TRP A 120 18.68 -4.12 7.75
N LYS A 121 19.05 -3.30 8.75
CA LYS A 121 20.44 -2.88 8.99
C LYS A 121 21.38 -4.04 9.34
N GLN A 122 20.82 -5.16 9.79
CA GLN A 122 21.58 -6.37 10.14
C GLN A 122 21.64 -7.36 8.96
N GLY A 123 21.01 -7.03 7.83
CA GLY A 123 20.88 -7.90 6.66
C GLY A 123 21.57 -7.35 5.40
N ASP A 124 21.06 -7.75 4.24
CA ASP A 124 21.56 -7.25 2.95
C ASP A 124 21.05 -5.82 2.70
N MET A 125 21.92 -4.85 2.93
CA MET A 125 21.64 -3.42 2.71
C MET A 125 21.36 -3.03 1.25
N ARG A 126 21.44 -3.97 0.29
CA ARG A 126 20.99 -3.73 -1.10
C ARG A 126 19.48 -3.90 -1.26
N GLN A 127 18.81 -4.45 -0.25
CA GLN A 127 17.36 -4.60 -0.25
C GLN A 127 16.66 -3.27 0.01
N MET A 128 15.47 -3.11 -0.54
CA MET A 128 14.65 -1.91 -0.38
C MET A 128 13.69 -2.06 0.79
N VAL A 129 13.69 -1.05 1.65
CA VAL A 129 12.71 -0.81 2.72
C VAL A 129 12.48 0.69 2.81
N VAL A 130 11.31 1.13 3.24
CA VAL A 130 11.10 2.53 3.63
C VAL A 130 11.30 2.68 5.14
N PRO A 131 12.42 3.31 5.58
CA PRO A 131 12.67 3.49 7.01
C PRO A 131 11.53 4.22 7.71
N HIS A 132 11.32 3.89 8.98
CA HIS A 132 10.37 4.53 9.90
C HIS A 132 8.87 4.38 9.59
N VAL A 133 8.50 4.04 8.36
CA VAL A 133 7.08 3.99 7.92
C VAL A 133 6.67 2.67 7.32
N GLU A 134 7.60 1.73 7.06
CA GLU A 134 7.30 0.38 6.60
C GLU A 134 7.60 -0.65 7.70
N ALA A 135 6.71 -1.62 7.84
CA ALA A 135 6.92 -2.81 8.66
C ALA A 135 6.53 -4.07 7.86
N GLY A 136 6.93 -5.23 8.37
CA GLY A 136 6.57 -6.52 7.81
C GLY A 136 5.68 -7.30 8.76
N PHE A 137 4.52 -7.72 8.29
CA PHE A 137 3.72 -8.72 9.00
C PHE A 137 4.24 -10.12 8.62
N PRO A 138 4.76 -10.93 9.58
CA PRO A 138 5.32 -12.24 9.27
C PRO A 138 4.26 -13.21 8.73
N GLY A 139 4.54 -13.84 7.58
CA GLY A 139 3.60 -14.79 6.98
C GLY A 139 2.46 -14.10 6.23
N THR A 140 1.26 -14.65 6.35
CA THR A 140 0.03 -14.14 5.73
C THR A 140 -0.73 -13.26 6.71
N ILE A 141 -1.58 -12.36 6.20
CA ILE A 141 -2.53 -11.59 7.03
C ILE A 141 -3.92 -12.14 6.73
N GLU A 142 -4.53 -12.84 7.69
CA GLU A 142 -5.90 -13.30 7.54
C GLU A 142 -6.89 -12.13 7.52
N LEU A 143 -7.97 -12.22 6.75
CA LEU A 143 -9.04 -11.21 6.77
C LEU A 143 -9.72 -11.08 8.14
N SER A 144 -9.61 -12.11 8.98
CA SER A 144 -10.03 -12.08 10.39
C SER A 144 -9.24 -11.07 11.23
N GLN A 145 -8.02 -10.72 10.80
CA GLN A 145 -7.09 -9.80 11.45
C GLN A 145 -7.23 -8.36 10.92
N ILE A 146 -8.06 -8.14 9.90
CA ILE A 146 -8.35 -6.82 9.36
C ILE A 146 -9.56 -6.23 10.10
N GLU A 147 -9.35 -5.05 10.69
CA GLU A 147 -10.39 -4.26 11.33
C GLU A 147 -11.34 -3.68 10.28
N GLU A 148 -10.77 -3.02 9.27
CA GLU A 148 -11.50 -2.27 8.26
C GLU A 148 -10.82 -2.36 6.89
N ALA A 149 -11.63 -2.44 5.83
CA ALA A 149 -11.19 -2.30 4.45
C ALA A 149 -11.77 -1.03 3.83
N LEU A 150 -10.90 -0.09 3.45
CA LEU A 150 -11.26 1.15 2.78
C LEU A 150 -11.11 0.96 1.26
N PHE A 151 -12.20 1.09 0.53
CA PHE A 151 -12.22 1.04 -0.93
C PHE A 151 -12.15 2.48 -1.44
N VAL A 152 -11.05 2.83 -2.09
CA VAL A 152 -10.76 4.20 -2.52
C VAL A 152 -10.79 4.28 -4.03
N THR A 153 -11.55 5.24 -4.54
CA THR A 153 -11.62 5.59 -5.96
C THR A 153 -11.37 7.08 -6.13
N MET A 154 -10.98 7.50 -7.34
CA MET A 154 -10.83 8.91 -7.66
C MET A 154 -11.34 9.23 -9.07
N ASP A 155 -11.74 10.48 -9.28
CA ASP A 155 -12.15 10.96 -10.58
C ASP A 155 -10.99 11.25 -11.53
N GLU A 156 -11.30 11.26 -12.83
CA GLU A 156 -10.38 11.78 -13.83
C GLU A 156 -10.25 13.30 -13.69
N THR A 157 -9.03 13.78 -13.49
CA THR A 157 -8.75 15.21 -13.59
C THR A 157 -8.46 15.60 -15.05
N GLU A 158 -8.65 16.89 -15.39
CA GLU A 158 -8.26 17.43 -16.71
C GLU A 158 -6.78 17.14 -17.04
N SER A 159 -5.91 17.15 -16.02
CA SER A 159 -4.50 16.80 -16.18
C SER A 159 -4.31 15.34 -16.56
N THR A 160 -5.10 14.43 -15.99
CA THR A 160 -5.05 13.00 -16.32
C THR A 160 -5.57 12.74 -17.74
N GLN A 161 -6.60 13.48 -18.16
CA GLN A 161 -7.15 13.42 -19.52
C GLN A 161 -6.13 13.91 -20.56
N LEU A 162 -5.44 15.03 -20.28
CA LEU A 162 -4.36 15.55 -21.14
C LEU A 162 -3.21 14.54 -21.27
N VAL A 163 -2.78 13.91 -20.18
CA VAL A 163 -1.72 12.88 -20.23
C VAL A 163 -2.17 11.66 -21.03
N LYS A 164 -3.43 11.23 -20.90
CA LYS A 164 -4.00 10.15 -21.74
C LYS A 164 -4.02 10.53 -23.23
N ALA A 165 -4.48 11.74 -23.56
CA ALA A 165 -4.51 12.24 -24.93
C ALA A 165 -3.11 12.32 -25.55
N LEU A 166 -2.11 12.77 -24.78
CA LEU A 166 -0.71 12.80 -25.24
C LEU A 166 -0.13 11.39 -25.46
N ARG A 167 -0.51 10.40 -24.64
CA ARG A 167 -0.08 9.00 -24.81
C ARG A 167 -0.74 8.34 -26.02
N SER A 168 -2.03 8.58 -26.26
CA SER A 168 -2.73 8.04 -27.43
C SER A 168 -2.18 8.61 -28.74
N LEU A 169 -1.83 9.90 -28.78
CA LEU A 169 -1.17 10.52 -29.93
C LEU A 169 0.23 9.93 -30.22
N ARG A 170 0.99 9.57 -29.18
CA ARG A 170 2.31 8.93 -29.31
C ARG A 170 2.25 7.49 -29.84
N ASN A 171 1.20 6.74 -29.49
CA ASN A 171 1.05 5.35 -29.91
C ASN A 171 0.48 5.20 -31.33
N VAL A 172 -0.01 6.28 -31.95
CA VAL A 172 -0.51 6.28 -33.34
C VAL A 172 0.59 6.60 -34.36
N GLN A 173 1.77 7.04 -33.89
CA GLN A 173 2.93 7.35 -34.74
C GLN A 173 4.04 6.28 -34.69
N GLY A 174 3.77 5.12 -34.10
CA GLY A 174 4.72 3.99 -33.98
C GLY A 174 4.35 2.81 -34.88
#